data_AF-A0A7W3U4G7-F1
#
_entry.id   AF-A0A7W3U4G7-F1
#
_cell.length_a   1.000
_cell.length_b   1.000
_cell.length_c   1.000
_cell.angle_alpha   90.00
_cell.angle_beta   90.00
_cell.angle_gamma   90.00
#
_symmetry.space_group_name_H-M   'P 1'
#
loop_
_entity.id
_entity.type
_entity.pdbx_description
1 polymer ?
#
loop_
_entity_poly.entity_id
_entity_poly.type
_entity_poly.pdbx_seq_one_letter_code
_entity_poly.pdbx_strand_id
1 'polypeptide(L)'
;MSIRLLSLLGFPFAKVLVELVLVIALYGAFPERGGRKWSLRSVVAMLVLGSALVSGWVFSLSPSHNEQASFDPAGPLSGTDLVHLLVGVGVVAPLYEEKLVRFLMLRGLVSLGPVASTLLVSSLFAIAHEKAMVWSFLASVVFCIAAFRGFTSGQRAVAHGLCNLGILAWHLG
;
A
#
# COMPACT_ATOMS: atom_id res chain seq x y z
N MET A 1 -1.07 11.54 -19.46
CA MET A 1 0.00 12.56 -19.51
C MET A 1 0.63 12.64 -18.12
N SER A 2 1.31 11.56 -17.74
CA SER A 2 1.44 11.14 -16.34
C SER A 2 2.87 11.31 -15.87
N ILE A 3 3.04 11.74 -14.61
CA ILE A 3 4.18 11.59 -13.67
C ILE A 3 5.60 11.37 -14.25
N ARG A 4 5.80 10.44 -15.19
CA ARG A 4 7.01 10.33 -16.03
C ARG A 4 7.45 11.65 -16.67
N LEU A 5 6.52 12.51 -17.10
CA LEU A 5 6.89 13.81 -17.68
C LEU A 5 7.50 14.75 -16.63
N LEU A 6 7.01 14.71 -15.38
CA LEU A 6 7.53 15.54 -14.28
C LEU A 6 8.87 15.04 -13.74
N SER A 7 9.09 13.71 -13.74
CA SER A 7 10.41 13.15 -13.45
C SER A 7 11.43 13.47 -14.56
N LEU A 8 10.98 13.52 -15.82
CA LEU A 8 11.79 13.95 -16.97
C LEU A 8 12.10 15.46 -16.94
N LEU A 9 11.26 16.27 -16.29
CA LEU A 9 11.47 17.70 -16.07
C LEU A 9 12.32 18.02 -14.83
N GLY A 10 12.94 17.02 -14.20
CA GLY A 10 13.89 17.24 -13.10
C GLY A 10 13.27 17.26 -11.69
N PHE A 11 12.02 16.82 -11.52
CA PHE A 11 11.39 16.68 -10.20
C PHE A 11 11.24 15.20 -9.81
N PRO A 12 12.31 14.54 -9.32
CA PRO A 12 12.26 13.13 -8.93
C PRO A 12 11.24 12.84 -7.82
N PHE A 13 10.83 13.88 -7.07
CA PHE A 13 9.89 13.79 -5.95
C PHE A 13 8.43 14.17 -6.29
N ALA A 14 8.15 14.57 -7.54
CA ALA A 14 6.84 15.12 -7.90
C ALA A 14 5.68 14.15 -7.58
N LYS A 15 5.90 12.84 -7.79
CA LYS A 15 4.91 11.81 -7.47
C LYS A 15 4.53 11.83 -5.99
N VAL A 16 5.53 11.72 -5.11
CA VAL A 16 5.30 11.65 -3.65
C VAL A 16 4.69 12.94 -3.13
N LEU A 17 5.09 14.10 -3.65
CA LEU A 17 4.46 15.37 -3.28
C LEU A 17 3.00 15.45 -3.71
N VAL A 18 2.67 15.03 -4.94
CA VAL A 18 1.28 14.99 -5.42
C VAL A 18 0.44 14.02 -4.58
N GLU A 19 0.94 12.82 -4.33
CA GLU A 19 0.25 11.84 -3.49
C GLU A 19 0.06 12.35 -2.07
N LEU A 20 1.06 13.03 -1.49
CA LEU A 20 0.95 13.62 -0.16
C LEU A 20 -0.12 14.72 -0.11
N VAL A 21 -0.17 15.60 -1.11
CA VAL A 21 -1.22 16.62 -1.23
C VAL A 21 -2.60 15.96 -1.34
N LEU A 22 -2.72 14.89 -2.14
CA LEU A 22 -3.96 14.13 -2.26
C LEU A 22 -4.34 13.46 -0.93
N VAL A 23 -3.38 12.87 -0.21
CA VAL A 23 -3.61 12.30 1.13
C VAL A 23 -4.18 13.37 2.05
N ILE A 24 -3.54 14.53 2.15
CA ILE A 24 -4.00 15.63 3.00
C ILE A 24 -5.43 16.05 2.61
N ALA A 25 -5.68 16.25 1.32
CA ALA A 25 -7.00 16.61 0.81
C ALA A 25 -8.06 15.54 1.13
N LEU A 26 -7.75 14.25 0.93
CA LEU A 26 -8.68 13.14 1.19
C LEU A 26 -8.99 12.97 2.68
N TYR A 27 -8.00 13.11 3.56
CA TYR A 27 -8.22 13.03 5.01
C TYR A 27 -8.98 14.26 5.54
N GLY A 28 -8.74 15.44 4.96
CA GLY A 28 -9.50 16.66 5.29
C GLY A 28 -10.96 16.59 4.83
N ALA A 29 -11.21 16.20 3.58
CA ALA A 29 -12.54 16.14 2.99
C ALA A 29 -13.38 14.97 3.51
N PHE A 30 -12.76 13.82 3.81
CA PHE A 30 -13.45 12.60 4.20
C PHE A 30 -12.94 12.04 5.54
N PRO A 31 -13.23 12.71 6.68
CA PRO A 31 -12.73 12.27 7.98
C PRO A 31 -13.29 10.91 8.40
N GLU A 32 -12.44 10.10 9.04
CA GLU A 32 -12.79 8.78 9.55
C GLU A 32 -13.45 8.87 10.93
N ARG A 33 -14.79 8.97 10.92
CA ARG A 33 -15.60 8.93 12.14
C ARG A 33 -16.05 7.48 12.38
N GLY A 34 -15.54 6.82 13.43
CA GLY A 34 -16.02 5.51 13.88
C GLY A 34 -15.08 4.29 13.70
N GLY A 35 -13.76 4.49 13.64
CA GLY A 35 -12.79 3.38 13.63
C GLY A 35 -12.24 3.01 15.01
N ARG A 36 -11.51 1.90 15.08
CA ARG A 36 -10.77 1.48 16.28
C ARG A 36 -9.79 2.56 16.69
N LYS A 37 -9.77 2.87 18.00
CA LYS A 37 -8.79 3.80 18.56
C LYS A 37 -7.38 3.24 18.42
N TRP A 38 -6.40 4.14 18.32
CA TRP A 38 -5.01 3.79 18.50
C TRP A 38 -4.81 3.25 19.92
N SER A 39 -4.23 2.07 19.99
CA SER A 39 -3.86 1.38 21.22
C SER A 39 -2.67 0.49 20.91
N LEU A 40 -1.90 0.10 21.93
CA LEU A 40 -0.80 -0.84 21.74
C LEU A 40 -1.26 -2.12 21.03
N ARG A 41 -2.45 -2.64 21.39
CA ARG A 41 -3.05 -3.81 20.73
C ARG A 41 -3.31 -3.57 19.24
N SER A 42 -3.83 -2.41 18.86
CA SER A 42 -4.05 -2.04 17.46
C SER A 42 -2.73 -1.97 16.69
N VAL A 43 -1.70 -1.35 17.29
CA VAL A 43 -0.36 -1.26 16.69
C VAL A 43 0.25 -2.64 16.50
N VAL A 44 0.28 -3.46 17.55
CA VAL A 44 0.80 -4.83 17.49
C VAL A 44 0.05 -5.66 16.46
N ALA A 45 -1.28 -5.54 16.39
CA ALA A 45 -2.06 -6.25 15.37
C ALA A 45 -1.68 -5.84 13.94
N MET A 46 -1.40 -4.56 13.68
CA MET A 46 -0.96 -4.08 12.36
C MET A 46 0.47 -4.50 12.03
N LEU A 47 1.38 -4.52 13.02
CA LEU A 47 2.73 -5.05 12.83
C LEU A 47 2.69 -6.54 12.51
N VAL A 48 1.92 -7.34 13.27
CA VAL A 48 1.74 -8.77 13.01
C VAL A 48 1.13 -9.00 11.63
N LEU A 49 0.10 -8.23 11.26
CA LEU A 49 -0.53 -8.34 9.94
C LEU A 49 0.44 -8.03 8.80
N GLY A 50 1.19 -6.92 8.91
CA GLY A 50 2.18 -6.53 7.91
C GLY A 50 3.29 -7.57 7.79
N SER A 51 3.85 -8.03 8.91
CA SER A 51 4.88 -9.08 8.92
C SER A 51 4.36 -10.39 8.33
N ALA A 52 3.13 -10.82 8.65
CA ALA A 52 2.54 -12.03 8.09
C ALA A 52 2.37 -11.93 6.56
N LEU A 53 1.99 -10.75 6.05
CA LEU A 53 1.96 -10.50 4.62
C LEU A 53 3.37 -10.58 4.01
N VAL A 54 4.38 -9.92 4.58
CA VAL A 54 5.77 -10.04 4.08
C VAL A 54 6.24 -11.49 4.06
N SER A 55 6.02 -12.24 5.14
CA SER A 55 6.38 -13.65 5.21
C SER A 55 5.66 -14.48 4.15
N GLY A 56 4.38 -14.21 3.90
CA GLY A 56 3.61 -14.84 2.83
C GLY A 56 4.19 -14.55 1.44
N TRP A 57 4.57 -13.30 1.17
CA TRP A 57 5.24 -12.91 -0.08
C TRP A 57 6.52 -13.71 -0.27
N VAL A 58 7.43 -13.65 0.71
CA VAL A 58 8.73 -14.32 0.69
C VAL A 58 8.55 -15.82 0.47
N PHE A 59 7.64 -16.47 1.19
CA PHE A 59 7.39 -17.90 1.04
C PHE A 59 6.80 -18.26 -0.34
N SER A 60 5.87 -17.44 -0.85
CA SER A 60 5.21 -17.68 -2.15
C SER A 60 6.11 -17.49 -3.37
N LEU A 61 7.14 -16.64 -3.26
CA LEU A 61 8.06 -16.31 -4.35
C LEU A 61 9.50 -16.80 -4.13
N SER A 62 9.75 -17.51 -3.02
CA SER A 62 11.04 -18.18 -2.75
C SER A 62 11.47 -19.13 -3.88
N PRO A 63 10.57 -19.86 -4.59
CA PRO A 63 10.99 -20.69 -5.72
C PRO A 63 11.25 -19.92 -7.03
N SER A 64 10.77 -18.68 -7.17
CA SER A 64 10.78 -17.90 -8.44
C SER A 64 11.76 -16.73 -8.45
N HIS A 65 12.73 -16.74 -7.53
CA HIS A 65 13.74 -15.70 -7.33
C HIS A 65 14.54 -15.32 -8.60
N ASN A 66 14.46 -16.11 -9.67
CA ASN A 66 15.30 -15.95 -10.86
C ASN A 66 14.67 -15.16 -12.03
N GLU A 67 13.37 -14.84 -12.04
CA GLU A 67 12.77 -14.28 -13.29
C GLU A 67 11.89 -13.04 -13.18
N GLN A 68 11.28 -12.70 -12.03
CA GLN A 68 10.17 -11.72 -12.03
C GLN A 68 10.42 -10.34 -11.42
N ALA A 69 11.52 -10.09 -10.71
CA ALA A 69 11.79 -8.75 -10.19
C ALA A 69 13.25 -8.56 -9.77
N SER A 70 14.17 -8.36 -10.72
CA SER A 70 15.33 -7.55 -10.38
C SER A 70 14.86 -6.10 -10.26
N PHE A 71 14.85 -5.56 -9.04
CA PHE A 71 14.93 -4.12 -8.89
C PHE A 71 16.35 -3.74 -9.32
N ASP A 72 16.50 -3.38 -10.59
CA ASP A 72 17.78 -2.91 -11.14
C ASP A 72 17.78 -1.38 -11.07
N PRO A 73 18.29 -0.77 -9.97
CA PRO A 73 18.47 0.66 -9.97
C PRO A 73 19.50 0.98 -11.05
N ALA A 74 19.22 1.96 -11.91
CA ALA A 74 20.12 2.36 -13.01
C ALA A 74 21.49 2.93 -12.56
N GLY A 75 21.84 2.78 -11.28
CA GLY A 75 23.05 3.22 -10.62
C GLY A 75 22.99 2.96 -9.10
N PRO A 76 24.06 3.26 -8.35
CA PRO A 76 24.06 3.16 -6.90
C PRO A 76 22.99 4.09 -6.30
N LEU A 77 22.17 3.55 -5.39
CA LEU A 77 21.14 4.32 -4.70
C LEU A 77 21.79 5.42 -3.87
N SER A 78 21.43 6.68 -4.16
CA SER A 78 21.84 7.80 -3.33
C SER A 78 21.06 7.80 -2.01
N GLY A 79 21.57 8.48 -0.98
CA GLY A 79 20.83 8.65 0.28
C GLY A 79 19.46 9.32 0.08
N THR A 80 19.35 10.21 -0.91
CA THR A 80 18.09 10.85 -1.30
C THR A 80 17.11 9.87 -1.95
N ASP A 81 17.59 8.90 -2.73
CA ASP A 81 16.74 7.85 -3.31
C ASP A 81 16.19 6.93 -2.21
N LEU A 82 17.01 6.63 -1.21
CA LEU A 82 16.59 5.82 -0.07
C LEU A 82 15.49 6.52 0.74
N VAL A 83 15.67 7.81 1.06
CA VAL A 83 14.63 8.59 1.76
C VAL A 83 13.34 8.63 0.93
N HIS A 84 13.46 8.80 -0.38
CA HIS A 84 12.31 8.82 -1.28
C HIS A 84 11.57 7.48 -1.29
N LEU A 85 12.29 6.37 -1.38
CA LEU A 85 11.70 5.04 -1.31
C LEU A 85 11.03 4.82 0.05
N LEU A 86 11.70 5.13 1.16
CA LEU A 86 11.15 4.94 2.50
C LEU A 86 9.88 5.74 2.74
N VAL A 87 9.88 7.04 2.39
CA VAL A 87 8.73 7.92 2.61
C VAL A 87 7.62 7.63 1.59
N GLY A 88 7.97 7.51 0.31
CA GLY A 88 7.00 7.26 -0.76
C GLY A 88 6.34 5.90 -0.62
N VAL A 89 7.14 4.84 -0.63
CA VAL A 89 6.66 3.44 -0.64
C VAL A 89 6.19 3.00 0.75
N GLY A 90 6.83 3.46 1.82
CA GLY A 90 6.53 3.04 3.19
C GLY A 90 5.47 3.86 3.90
N VAL A 91 5.17 5.09 3.46
CA VAL A 91 4.25 5.99 4.18
C VAL A 91 3.18 6.58 3.26
N VAL A 92 3.59 7.35 2.24
CA VAL A 92 2.66 8.16 1.45
C VAL A 92 1.74 7.30 0.58
N ALA A 93 2.29 6.36 -0.19
CA ALA A 93 1.50 5.45 -1.02
C ALA A 93 0.54 4.59 -0.18
N PRO A 94 0.97 3.94 0.93
CA PRO A 94 0.06 3.24 1.83
C PRO A 94 -1.09 4.10 2.36
N LEU A 95 -0.80 5.33 2.79
CA LEU A 95 -1.84 6.25 3.27
C LEU A 95 -2.84 6.60 2.17
N TYR A 96 -2.35 6.90 0.96
CA TYR A 96 -3.17 7.21 -0.20
C TYR A 96 -4.05 6.03 -0.58
N GLU A 97 -3.47 4.86 -0.75
CA GLU A 97 -4.16 3.66 -1.19
C GLU A 97 -5.18 3.18 -0.15
N GLU A 98 -4.82 3.17 1.14
CA GLU A 98 -5.77 2.76 2.18
C GLU A 98 -6.95 3.72 2.31
N LYS A 99 -6.71 5.02 2.10
CA LYS A 99 -7.75 6.04 2.17
C LYS A 99 -8.66 6.02 0.94
N LEU A 100 -8.08 5.94 -0.25
CA LEU A 100 -8.84 5.96 -1.49
C LEU A 100 -9.55 4.63 -1.74
N VAL A 101 -8.82 3.52 -1.64
CA VAL A 101 -9.28 2.19 -2.06
C VAL A 101 -10.11 1.54 -0.95
N ARG A 102 -9.54 1.38 0.26
CA ARG A 102 -10.20 0.60 1.32
C ARG A 102 -11.10 1.41 2.23
N PHE A 103 -11.04 2.74 2.16
CA PHE A 103 -11.98 3.59 2.86
C PHE A 103 -13.05 4.16 1.92
N LEU A 104 -12.70 4.93 0.89
CA LEU A 104 -13.71 5.55 0.02
C LEU A 104 -14.38 4.53 -0.92
N MET A 105 -13.60 3.83 -1.74
CA MET A 105 -14.14 2.91 -2.74
C MET A 105 -14.88 1.73 -2.09
N LEU A 106 -14.31 1.12 -1.05
CA LEU A 106 -14.99 0.05 -0.32
C LEU A 106 -16.31 0.51 0.32
N ARG A 107 -16.36 1.73 0.88
CA ARG A 107 -17.62 2.30 1.40
C ARG A 107 -18.64 2.56 0.30
N GLY A 108 -18.21 3.04 -0.86
CA GLY A 108 -19.10 3.24 -2.02
C GLY A 108 -19.71 1.95 -2.54
N LEU A 109 -19.01 0.83 -2.38
CA LEU A 109 -19.44 -0.49 -2.85
C LEU A 109 -20.10 -1.35 -1.77
N VAL A 110 -20.21 -0.86 -0.52
CA VAL A 110 -20.68 -1.68 0.61
C VAL A 110 -22.11 -2.20 0.43
N SER A 111 -22.93 -1.52 -0.37
CA SER A 111 -24.30 -1.93 -0.71
C SER A 111 -24.38 -3.26 -1.47
N LEU A 112 -23.29 -3.68 -2.12
CA LEU A 112 -23.18 -4.99 -2.78
C LEU A 112 -22.99 -6.14 -1.78
N GLY A 113 -22.80 -5.83 -0.50
CA GLY A 113 -22.47 -6.77 0.56
C GLY A 113 -20.96 -6.92 0.78
N PRO A 114 -20.53 -7.42 1.96
CA PRO A 114 -19.11 -7.42 2.35
C PRO A 114 -18.20 -8.25 1.43
N VAL A 115 -18.70 -9.38 0.94
CA VAL A 115 -17.93 -10.29 0.08
C VAL A 115 -17.75 -9.69 -1.31
N ALA A 116 -18.85 -9.30 -1.98
CA ALA A 116 -18.79 -8.76 -3.33
C ALA A 116 -17.98 -7.46 -3.39
N SER A 117 -18.16 -6.56 -2.42
CA SER A 117 -17.38 -5.32 -2.32
C SER A 117 -15.89 -5.59 -2.10
N THR A 118 -15.52 -6.55 -1.24
CA THR A 118 -14.11 -6.97 -1.04
C THR A 118 -13.49 -7.50 -2.32
N LEU A 119 -14.19 -8.40 -3.02
CA LEU A 119 -13.69 -9.01 -4.26
C LEU A 119 -13.51 -7.95 -5.34
N LEU A 120 -14.49 -7.08 -5.56
CA LEU A 120 -14.42 -6.03 -6.57
C LEU A 120 -13.29 -5.04 -6.28
N VAL A 121 -13.19 -4.56 -5.02
CA VAL A 121 -12.10 -3.66 -4.61
C VAL A 121 -10.74 -4.30 -4.81
N SER A 122 -10.61 -5.57 -4.46
CA SER A 122 -9.35 -6.30 -4.55
C SER A 122 -8.95 -6.61 -5.99
N SER A 123 -9.91 -6.92 -6.86
CA SER A 123 -9.67 -7.09 -8.30
C SER A 123 -9.19 -5.79 -8.94
N LEU A 124 -9.86 -4.66 -8.66
CA LEU A 124 -9.45 -3.36 -9.19
C LEU A 124 -8.05 -2.96 -8.72
N PHE A 125 -7.74 -3.23 -7.45
CA PHE A 125 -6.40 -2.99 -6.92
C PHE A 125 -5.35 -3.88 -7.57
N ALA A 126 -5.64 -5.17 -7.75
CA ALA A 126 -4.73 -6.12 -8.37
C ALA A 126 -4.40 -5.76 -9.82
N ILE A 127 -5.41 -5.33 -10.60
CA ILE A 127 -5.22 -4.88 -11.99
C ILE A 127 -4.24 -3.70 -12.07
N ALA A 128 -4.27 -2.79 -11.08
CA ALA A 128 -3.31 -1.68 -11.02
C ALA A 128 -1.86 -2.12 -10.70
N HIS A 129 -1.66 -3.39 -10.31
CA HIS A 129 -0.37 -3.96 -9.91
C HIS A 129 0.04 -5.14 -10.82
N GLU A 130 0.19 -4.87 -12.12
CA GLU A 130 0.41 -5.90 -13.16
C GLU A 130 1.50 -6.94 -12.80
N LYS A 131 2.63 -6.51 -12.23
CA LYS A 131 3.76 -7.39 -11.88
C LYS A 131 3.54 -8.25 -10.64
N ALA A 132 2.54 -7.93 -9.81
CA ALA A 132 2.29 -8.59 -8.54
C ALA A 132 0.79 -8.89 -8.35
N MET A 133 0.05 -9.07 -9.45
CA MET A 133 -1.41 -9.05 -9.47
C MET A 133 -2.04 -10.01 -8.44
N VAL A 134 -1.59 -11.27 -8.41
CA VAL A 134 -2.11 -12.29 -7.49
C VAL A 134 -1.86 -11.89 -6.03
N TRP A 135 -0.64 -11.45 -5.71
CA TRP A 135 -0.31 -11.02 -4.36
C TRP A 135 -1.07 -9.76 -3.95
N SER A 136 -1.11 -8.76 -4.81
CA SER A 136 -1.86 -7.52 -4.59
C SER A 136 -3.35 -7.78 -4.37
N PHE A 137 -3.93 -8.75 -5.07
CA PHE A 137 -5.28 -9.22 -4.81
C PHE A 137 -5.42 -9.78 -3.38
N LEU A 138 -4.58 -10.73 -2.99
CA LEU A 138 -4.63 -11.38 -1.68
C LEU A 138 -4.41 -10.38 -0.53
N ALA A 139 -3.39 -9.54 -0.63
CA ALA A 139 -3.12 -8.49 0.34
C ALA A 139 -4.30 -7.52 0.44
N SER A 140 -4.89 -7.13 -0.70
CA SER A 140 -6.08 -6.28 -0.71
C SER A 140 -7.28 -6.92 -0.01
N VAL A 141 -7.52 -8.21 -0.19
CA VAL A 141 -8.60 -8.94 0.52
C VAL A 141 -8.36 -8.84 2.03
N VAL A 142 -7.13 -9.07 2.48
CA VAL A 142 -6.75 -8.96 3.90
C VAL A 142 -7.00 -7.55 4.44
N PHE A 143 -6.63 -6.49 3.71
CA PHE A 143 -6.87 -5.12 4.14
C PHE A 143 -8.36 -4.72 4.12
N CYS A 144 -9.15 -5.22 3.16
CA CYS A 144 -10.60 -5.04 3.16
C CYS A 144 -11.24 -5.69 4.40
N ILE A 145 -10.81 -6.91 4.75
CA ILE A 145 -11.27 -7.58 5.99
C ILE A 145 -10.88 -6.77 7.23
N ALA A 146 -9.66 -6.22 7.28
CA ALA A 146 -9.25 -5.34 8.37
C ALA A 146 -10.12 -4.08 8.44
N ALA A 147 -10.50 -3.50 7.30
CA ALA A 147 -11.41 -2.36 7.22
C ALA A 147 -12.80 -2.71 7.80
N PHE A 148 -13.38 -3.86 7.44
CA PHE A 148 -14.64 -4.34 8.02
C PHE A 148 -14.54 -4.63 9.52
N ARG A 149 -13.36 -5.01 10.02
CA ARG A 149 -13.09 -5.15 11.45
C ARG A 149 -12.89 -3.82 12.19
N GLY A 150 -13.04 -2.70 11.48
CA GLY A 150 -13.01 -1.36 12.04
C GLY A 150 -11.61 -0.76 12.19
N PHE A 151 -10.56 -1.39 11.64
CA PHE A 151 -9.25 -0.72 11.59
C PHE A 151 -9.34 0.48 10.65
N THR A 152 -8.83 1.63 11.10
CA THR A 152 -8.80 2.86 10.29
C THR A 152 -7.83 2.75 9.12
N SER A 153 -7.99 3.58 8.10
CA SER A 153 -7.04 3.65 6.97
C SER A 153 -5.62 3.92 7.45
N GLY A 154 -5.43 4.79 8.45
CA GLY A 154 -4.11 5.07 9.01
C GLY A 154 -3.49 3.85 9.71
N GLN A 155 -4.28 3.05 10.41
CA GLN A 155 -3.81 1.79 11.01
C GLN A 155 -3.41 0.78 9.94
N ARG A 156 -4.26 0.59 8.92
CA ARG A 156 -3.95 -0.32 7.81
C ARG A 156 -2.75 0.15 7.01
N ALA A 157 -2.56 1.47 6.87
CA ALA A 157 -1.41 2.04 6.18
C ALA A 157 -0.09 1.70 6.87
N VAL A 158 -0.07 1.52 8.20
CA VAL A 158 1.13 1.02 8.91
C VAL A 158 1.45 -0.41 8.50
N ALA A 159 0.45 -1.31 8.49
CA ALA A 159 0.64 -2.69 8.07
C ALA A 159 1.03 -2.80 6.59
N HIS A 160 0.41 -1.99 5.73
CA HIS A 160 0.69 -1.92 4.30
C HIS A 160 2.08 -1.34 4.04
N GLY A 161 2.45 -0.24 4.70
CA GLY A 161 3.80 0.33 4.63
C GLY A 161 4.87 -0.66 5.07
N LEU A 162 4.65 -1.39 6.16
CA LEU A 162 5.54 -2.47 6.60
C LEU A 162 5.64 -3.57 5.53
N CYS A 163 4.52 -3.94 4.90
CA CYS A 163 4.51 -4.92 3.82
C CYS A 163 5.37 -4.46 2.64
N ASN A 164 5.17 -3.22 2.18
CA ASN A 164 5.93 -2.66 1.07
C ASN A 164 7.43 -2.55 1.38
N LEU A 165 7.79 -2.11 2.59
CA LEU A 165 9.18 -2.01 3.02
C LEU A 165 9.84 -3.38 3.16
N GLY A 166 9.12 -4.39 3.66
CA GLY A 166 9.64 -5.75 3.74
C GLY A 166 9.88 -6.36 2.37
N ILE A 167 8.96 -6.14 1.42
CA ILE A 167 9.14 -6.55 0.03
C ILE A 167 10.31 -5.79 -0.59
N LEU A 168 10.42 -4.48 -0.39
CA LEU A 168 11.54 -3.69 -0.90
C LEU A 168 12.87 -4.19 -0.35
N ALA A 169 12.96 -4.44 0.96
CA ALA A 169 14.16 -4.98 1.61
C ALA A 169 14.55 -6.35 1.04
N TRP A 170 13.56 -7.21 0.75
CA TRP A 170 13.79 -8.50 0.10
C TRP A 170 14.35 -8.37 -1.33
N HIS A 171 14.05 -7.30 -2.05
CA HIS A 171 14.60 -7.07 -3.40
C HIS A 171 15.97 -6.36 -3.39
N LEU A 172 16.32 -5.71 -2.28
CA LEU A 172 17.59 -4.97 -2.13
C LEU A 172 18.71 -5.80 -1.48
N GLY A 173 18.36 -6.88 -0.77
CA GLY A 173 19.30 -7.80 -0.14
C GLY A 173 19.54 -9.04 -0.98
#